data_AF-A0A1Y0LBU8-F1
#
_entry.id   AF-A0A1Y0LBU8-F1
#
_cell.length_a   1.000
_cell.length_b   1.000
_cell.length_c   1.000
_cell.angle_alpha   90.00
_cell.angle_beta   90.00
_cell.angle_gamma   90.00
#
_symmetry.space_group_name_H-M   'P 1'
#
loop_
_entity.id
_entity.type
_entity.pdbx_description
1 polymer ?
#
loop_
_entity_poly.entity_id
_entity_poly.type
_entity_poly.pdbx_seq_one_letter_code
_entity_poly.pdbx_strand_id
1 'polypeptide(L)' 'MQEDIVTVQCPTCQKDVIWDELSPWRPFCSKRCQMIDLGEWAAEEKRIPVDDKLSEDEEWSGE' A
#
# COMPACT_ATOMS: atom_id res chain seq x y z
N MET A 1 23.27 -21.07 8.59
CA MET A 1 22.85 -19.74 8.11
C MET A 1 21.50 -19.50 8.72
N GLN A 2 21.34 -18.51 9.61
CA GLN A 2 20.00 -18.12 10.05
C GLN A 2 19.36 -17.39 8.88
N GLU A 3 18.24 -17.91 8.37
CA GLU A 3 17.41 -17.18 7.41
C GLU A 3 16.62 -16.14 8.20
N ASP A 4 16.92 -14.86 7.95
CA ASP A 4 16.16 -13.76 8.55
C ASP A 4 14.77 -13.73 7.91
N ILE A 5 13.77 -14.24 8.63
CA ILE A 5 12.38 -14.23 8.20
C ILE A 5 11.83 -12.81 8.33
N VAL A 6 11.72 -12.11 7.21
CA VAL A 6 11.10 -10.77 7.17
C VAL A 6 9.60 -10.91 7.39
N THR A 7 9.06 -10.14 8.33
CA THR A 7 7.62 -10.08 8.62
C THR A 7 7.14 -8.65 8.51
N VAL A 8 5.98 -8.45 7.89
CA VAL A 8 5.35 -7.12 7.71
C VAL A 8 3.92 -7.15 8.21
N GLN A 9 3.36 -5.99 8.57
CA GLN A 9 1.95 -5.91 8.94
C GLN A 9 1.07 -5.67 7.70
N CYS A 10 -0.02 -6.43 7.60
CA CYS A 10 -1.06 -6.21 6.60
C CYS A 10 -1.64 -4.80 6.72
N PRO A 11 -1.60 -3.96 5.68
CA PRO A 11 -2.04 -2.56 5.78
C PRO A 11 -3.53 -2.42 6.08
N THR A 12 -4.35 -3.40 5.72
CA THR A 12 -5.80 -3.36 5.92
C THR A 12 -6.24 -3.76 7.34
N CYS A 13 -5.56 -4.71 7.97
CA CYS A 13 -6.03 -5.31 9.23
C CYS A 13 -4.94 -5.53 10.29
N GLN A 14 -3.72 -5.09 10.00
CA GLN A 14 -2.53 -5.17 10.86
C GLN A 14 -2.09 -6.57 11.28
N LYS A 15 -2.59 -7.64 10.64
CA LYS A 15 -2.07 -9.00 10.89
C LYS A 15 -0.65 -9.13 10.34
N ASP A 16 0.22 -9.82 11.08
CA ASP A 16 1.56 -10.19 10.62
C ASP A 16 1.52 -11.11 9.39
N VAL A 17 2.35 -10.79 8.40
CA VAL A 17 2.50 -11.51 7.15
C VAL A 17 3.98 -11.81 6.95
N ILE A 18 4.31 -13.09 6.82
CA ILE A 18 5.66 -13.53 6.48
C ILE A 18 5.95 -13.15 5.02
N TRP A 19 7.08 -12.50 4.79
CA TRP A 19 7.55 -12.09 3.47
C TRP A 19 8.21 -13.27 2.72
N ASP A 20 7.40 -14.28 2.41
CA ASP A 20 7.80 -15.51 1.72
C ASP A 20 6.76 -15.97 0.69
N GLU A 21 7.17 -16.75 -0.32
CA GLU A 21 6.31 -17.26 -1.41
C GLU A 21 5.04 -17.98 -0.92
N LEU A 22 5.06 -18.52 0.30
CA LEU A 22 3.89 -19.10 0.96
C LEU A 22 2.77 -18.08 1.26
N SER A 23 3.06 -16.78 1.23
CA SER A 23 2.09 -15.69 1.39
C SER A 23 1.77 -15.07 0.01
N PRO A 24 0.84 -15.63 -0.78
CA PRO A 24 0.63 -15.22 -2.17
C PRO A 24 0.05 -13.81 -2.34
N TRP A 25 -0.48 -13.22 -1.26
CA TRP A 25 -1.12 -11.91 -1.28
C TRP A 25 -0.29 -10.81 -0.61
N ARG A 26 0.99 -11.04 -0.32
CA ARG A 26 1.90 -10.04 0.29
C ARG A 26 1.77 -8.67 -0.40
N PRO A 27 1.69 -7.55 0.36
CA PRO A 27 1.84 -7.44 1.82
C PRO A 27 0.55 -7.76 2.62
N PHE A 28 -0.53 -8.18 1.95
CA PHE A 28 -1.81 -8.46 2.59
C PHE A 28 -1.88 -9.88 3.13
N CYS A 29 -2.58 -10.07 4.25
CA CYS A 29 -2.75 -11.40 4.85
C CYS A 29 -3.74 -12.29 4.06
N SER A 30 -4.50 -11.72 3.11
CA SER A 30 -5.48 -12.45 2.29
C SER A 30 -5.91 -11.63 1.08
N LYS A 31 -6.47 -12.31 0.06
CA LYS A 31 -7.12 -11.67 -1.09
C LYS A 31 -8.19 -10.65 -0.68
N ARG A 32 -8.95 -10.92 0.39
CA ARG A 32 -9.97 -10.01 0.90
C ARG A 32 -9.38 -8.67 1.31
N CYS A 33 -8.27 -8.68 2.05
CA CYS A 33 -7.61 -7.44 2.49
C CYS A 33 -7.06 -6.64 1.31
N GLN A 34 -6.46 -7.31 0.32
CA GLN A 34 -6.04 -6.67 -0.93
C GLN A 34 -7.20 -5.98 -1.65
N MET A 35 -8.36 -6.65 -1.75
CA MET A 35 -9.53 -6.08 -2.41
C MET A 35 -10.16 -4.91 -1.65
N ILE A 36 -10.13 -4.95 -0.31
CA ILE A 36 -10.60 -3.82 0.52
C ILE A 36 -9.71 -2.60 0.27
N ASP A 37 -8.39 -2.76 0.33
CA ASP A 37 -7.45 -1.66 0.09
C ASP A 37 -7.66 -1.05 -1.30
N LEU A 38 -7.78 -1.89 -2.34
CA LEU A 38 -8.13 -1.43 -3.69
C LEU A 38 -9.46 -0.66 -3.73
N GLY A 39 -10.46 -1.09 -2.96
CA GLY A 39 -11.74 -0.40 -2.82
C GLY A 39 -11.61 0.97 -2.14
N GLU A 40 -10.82 1.08 -1.07
CA GLU A 40 -10.56 2.36 -0.37
C GLU A 40 -9.88 3.37 -1.29
N TRP A 41 -8.95 2.92 -2.16
CA TRP A 41 -8.35 3.76 -3.19
C TRP A 41 -9.36 4.19 -4.26
N ALA A 42 -10.17 3.25 -4.75
CA ALA A 42 -11.19 3.55 -5.76
C ALA A 42 -12.29 4.49 -5.24
N ALA A 43 -12.54 4.48 -3.92
CA ALA A 43 -13.49 5.36 -3.25
C ALA A 43 -12.89 6.70 -2.77
N GLU A 44 -11.63 7.00 -3.11
CA GLU A 44 -10.90 8.20 -2.69
C GLU A 44 -10.74 8.36 -1.16
N GLU A 45 -10.90 7.27 -0.40
CA GLU A 45 -10.69 7.26 1.05
C GLU A 45 -9.19 7.33 1.41
N LYS A 46 -8.35 6.80 0.52
CA LYS A 46 -6.90 6.99 0.56
C LYS A 46 -6.53 8.18 -0.33
N ARG A 47 -6.00 9.24 0.28
CA ARG A 47 -5.49 10.42 -0.41
C ARG A 47 -4.18 10.90 0.20
N ILE A 48 -3.30 11.41 -0.66
CA ILE A 48 -2.09 12.10 -0.23
C ILE A 48 -2.48 13.57 0.01
N PRO A 49 -2.22 14.13 1.21
CA PRO A 49 -2.47 15.55 1.43
C PRO A 49 -1.52 16.38 0.57
N VAL A 50 -2.04 17.43 -0.05
CA VAL A 50 -1.23 18.42 -0.75
C VAL A 50 -0.85 19.50 0.26
N ASP A 51 0.42 19.88 0.29
CA ASP A 51 0.86 21.08 0.99
C ASP A 51 0.49 22.28 0.11
N ASP A 52 -0.28 23.23 0.66
CA ASP A 52 -0.77 24.43 -0.05
C ASP A 52 0.36 25.29 -0.64
N LYS A 53 1.62 25.02 -0.29
CA LYS A 53 2.81 25.74 -0.81
C LYS A 53 3.27 25.33 -2.20
N LEU A 54 2.67 24.31 -2.82
CA LEU A 54 3.10 23.78 -4.14
C LEU A 54 2.09 24.03 -5.26
N SER A 55 0.95 24.67 -4.99
CA SER A 55 -0.06 24.94 -6.00
C SER A 55 0.18 26.29 -6.66
N GLU A 56 1.00 26.33 -7.71
CA GLU A 56 0.79 27.27 -8.84
C GLU A 56 1.67 27.00 -10.08
N ASP A 57 2.76 26.22 -10.01
CA ASP A 57 3.79 26.28 -11.09
C ASP A 57 4.16 24.98 -11.83
N GLU A 58 3.61 23.80 -11.51
CA GLU A 58 3.92 22.57 -12.27
C GLU A 58 2.79 22.20 -13.24
N GLU A 59 2.49 23.13 -14.14
CA GLU A 59 1.79 22.84 -15.39
C GLU A 59 2.71 21.93 -16.23
N TRP A 60 2.30 20.67 -16.37
CA TRP A 60 3.00 19.64 -17.14
C TRP A 60 3.49 20.19 -18.49
N SER A 61 4.79 20.51 -18.58
CA SER A 61 5.45 20.91 -19.82
C SER A 61 5.93 19.66 -20.56
N GLY A 62 4.97 18.86 -21.05
CA GLY A 62 5.24 17.75 -21.95
C GLY A 62 4.87 18.15 -23.37
N GLU A 63 5.89 18.24 -24.24
CA GLU A 63 5.76 18.31 -25.71
C GLU A 63 4.97 17.15 -26.32
#